data_AF-A0A0F8AUB0-F1
#
_entry.id   AF-A0A0F8AUB0-F1
#
_cell.length_a   1.000
_cell.length_b   1.000
_cell.length_c   1.000
_cell.angle_alpha   90.00
_cell.angle_beta   90.00
_cell.angle_gamma   90.00
#
_symmetry.space_group_name_H-M   'P 1'
#
loop_
_entity.id
_entity.type
_entity.pdbx_description
1 polymer ?
#
loop_
_entity_poly.entity_id
_entity_poly.type
_entity_poly.pdbx_seq_one_letter_code
_entity_poly.pdbx_strand_id
1 'polypeptide(L)'
;MAPIPLQVPAGPELLLILLILIVVFGLIGRWVYRDAKSRGSDWAWQWGVGIAFLFFLGLVPGLLGILIYVLVRGERVATAS
;
A
#
# COMPACT_ATOMS: atom_id res chain seq x y z
N MET A 1 23.00 1.48 -36.37
CA MET A 1 22.66 0.78 -35.11
C MET A 1 21.18 0.47 -35.16
N ALA A 2 20.80 -0.81 -35.15
CA ALA A 2 19.39 -1.20 -35.10
C ALA A 2 18.85 -1.03 -33.67
N PRO A 3 17.59 -0.60 -33.47
CA PRO A 3 17.01 -0.50 -32.14
C PRO A 3 16.91 -1.90 -31.52
N ILE A 4 17.39 -2.05 -30.29
CA ILE A 4 17.23 -3.29 -29.51
C ILE A 4 15.74 -3.41 -29.16
N PRO A 5 15.08 -4.54 -29.47
CA PRO A 5 13.69 -4.74 -29.10
C PRO A 5 13.55 -4.71 -27.58
N LEU A 6 12.55 -3.99 -27.07
CA LEU A 6 12.25 -3.94 -25.65
C LEU A 6 11.88 -5.35 -25.17
N GLN A 7 12.75 -5.97 -24.36
CA GLN A 7 12.42 -7.21 -23.67
C GLN A 7 11.36 -6.91 -22.60
N VAL A 8 10.13 -7.29 -22.88
CA VAL A 8 9.05 -7.28 -21.90
C VAL A 8 9.10 -8.61 -21.14
N PRO A 9 9.09 -8.60 -19.79
CA PRO A 9 9.00 -9.82 -19.01
C PRO A 9 7.78 -10.64 -19.44
N ALA A 10 8.00 -11.89 -19.84
CA ALA A 10 6.95 -12.82 -20.27
C ALA A 10 7.35 -14.23 -19.81
N GLY A 11 6.63 -14.77 -18.82
CA GLY A 11 6.94 -16.07 -18.24
C GLY A 11 7.09 -16.03 -16.71
N PRO A 12 7.96 -16.88 -16.11
CA PRO A 12 8.17 -16.95 -14.67
C PRO A 12 8.56 -15.62 -14.02
N GLU A 13 9.19 -14.73 -14.77
CA GLU A 13 9.58 -13.39 -14.33
C GLU A 13 8.36 -12.55 -13.92
N LEU A 14 7.22 -12.70 -14.60
CA LEU A 14 5.98 -12.03 -14.21
C LEU A 14 5.46 -12.54 -12.87
N LEU A 15 5.58 -13.84 -12.60
CA LEU A 15 5.21 -14.43 -11.31
C LEU A 15 6.14 -13.91 -10.19
N LEU A 16 7.44 -13.80 -10.46
CA LEU A 16 8.39 -13.23 -9.52
C LEU A 16 8.10 -11.76 -9.24
N ILE A 17 7.82 -10.96 -10.27
CA ILE A 17 7.41 -9.55 -10.11
C ILE A 17 6.14 -9.47 -9.27
N LEU A 18 5.12 -10.27 -9.58
CA LEU A 18 3.88 -10.30 -8.82
C LEU A 18 4.12 -10.70 -7.36
N LEU A 19 4.96 -11.70 -7.09
CA LEU A 19 5.33 -12.13 -5.75
C LEU A 19 6.01 -10.99 -4.98
N ILE A 20 6.95 -10.29 -5.61
CA ILE A 20 7.63 -9.14 -5.02
C ILE A 20 6.62 -8.04 -4.68
N LEU A 21 5.69 -7.73 -5.58
CA LEU A 21 4.65 -6.72 -5.32
C LEU A 21 3.72 -7.14 -4.17
N ILE A 22 3.30 -8.40 -4.12
CA ILE A 22 2.51 -8.95 -2.99
C ILE A 22 3.25 -8.79 -1.67
N VAL A 23 4.55 -9.14 -1.63
CA VAL A 23 5.35 -9.02 -0.42
C VAL A 23 5.50 -7.55 -0.03
N VAL A 24 5.90 -6.68 -0.95
CA VAL A 24 6.13 -5.25 -0.66
C VAL A 24 4.84 -4.57 -0.19
N PHE A 25 3.74 -4.71 -0.92
CA PHE A 25 2.47 -4.09 -0.56
C PHE A 25 1.84 -4.73 0.68
N GLY A 26 2.03 -6.04 0.86
CA GLY A 26 1.63 -6.74 2.07
C GLY A 26 2.40 -6.26 3.31
N LEU A 27 3.70 -5.97 3.19
CA LEU A 27 4.50 -5.39 4.27
C LEU A 27 4.04 -3.98 4.63
N ILE A 28 3.70 -3.16 3.63
CA ILE A 28 3.11 -1.83 3.85
C ILE A 28 1.78 -1.96 4.60
N GLY A 29 0.86 -2.80 4.12
CA GLY A 29 -0.42 -3.04 4.78
C GLY A 29 -0.27 -3.61 6.19
N ARG A 30 0.71 -4.50 6.41
CA ARG A 30 1.04 -5.03 7.74
C ARG A 30 1.52 -3.93 8.69
N TRP A 31 2.34 -3.00 8.21
CA TRP A 31 2.79 -1.86 9.01
C TRP A 31 1.60 -0.98 9.39
N VAL A 32 0.76 -0.61 8.43
CA VAL A 32 -0.47 0.16 8.66
C VAL A 32 -1.37 -0.52 9.69
N TYR A 33 -1.63 -1.82 9.52
CA TYR A 33 -2.44 -2.60 10.46
C TYR A 33 -1.87 -2.55 11.89
N ARG A 34 -0.57 -2.79 12.04
CA ARG A 34 0.07 -2.82 13.36
C ARG A 34 0.04 -1.44 14.02
N ASP A 35 0.30 -0.39 13.25
CA ASP A 35 0.24 0.99 13.73
C ASP A 35 -1.20 1.36 14.14
N ALA A 36 -2.21 1.06 13.31
CA ALA A 36 -3.61 1.33 13.61
C ALA A 36 -4.10 0.56 14.84
N LYS A 37 -3.70 -0.71 14.95
CA LYS A 37 -4.03 -1.57 16.09
C LYS A 37 -3.35 -1.09 17.38
N SER A 38 -2.12 -0.61 17.31
CA SER A 38 -1.41 -0.03 18.47
C SER A 38 -2.08 1.26 18.98
N ARG A 39 -2.84 1.94 18.12
CA ARG A 39 -3.59 3.17 18.43
C ARG A 39 -5.04 2.90 18.84
N GLY A 40 -5.45 1.64 18.93
CA GLY A 40 -6.82 1.27 19.32
C GLY A 40 -7.88 1.51 18.24
N SER A 41 -7.50 1.58 16.95
CA SER A 41 -8.48 1.74 15.88
C SER A 41 -9.29 0.45 15.65
N ASP A 42 -10.62 0.55 15.72
CA ASP A 42 -11.54 -0.55 15.35
C ASP A 42 -11.43 -0.95 13.88
N TRP A 43 -10.93 -0.03 13.05
CA TRP A 43 -10.81 -0.17 11.60
C TRP A 43 -9.41 -0.63 11.16
N ALA A 44 -8.57 -1.09 12.09
CA ALA A 44 -7.16 -1.42 11.82
C ALA A 44 -6.96 -2.40 10.65
N TRP A 45 -7.79 -3.45 10.55
CA TRP A 45 -7.68 -4.43 9.46
C TRP A 45 -8.08 -3.83 8.11
N GLN A 46 -9.06 -2.91 8.10
CA GLN A 46 -9.52 -2.24 6.88
C GLN A 46 -8.46 -1.26 6.37
N TRP A 47 -7.81 -0.53 7.28
CA TRP A 47 -6.66 0.30 6.91
C TRP A 47 -5.52 -0.51 6.31
N GLY A 48 -5.14 -1.62 6.95
CA GLY A 48 -4.06 -2.48 6.47
C GLY A 48 -4.34 -3.10 5.10
N VAL A 49 -5.50 -3.74 4.93
CA VAL A 49 -5.88 -4.41 3.68
C VAL A 49 -6.19 -3.39 2.59
N GLY A 50 -6.94 -2.33 2.90
CA GLY A 50 -7.33 -1.29 1.96
C GLY A 50 -6.14 -0.58 1.36
N ILE A 51 -5.13 -0.21 2.17
CA ILE A 51 -3.92 0.43 1.66
C ILE A 51 -3.08 -0.53 0.81
N ALA A 52 -2.90 -1.78 1.23
CA ALA A 52 -2.20 -2.76 0.41
C ALA A 52 -2.89 -2.93 -0.96
N PHE A 53 -4.23 -2.97 -0.98
CA PHE A 53 -5.01 -3.07 -2.21
C PHE A 53 -4.90 -1.82 -3.08
N LEU A 54 -4.88 -0.61 -2.50
CA LEU A 54 -4.67 0.63 -3.26
C LEU A 54 -3.32 0.64 -3.98
N PHE A 55 -2.26 0.08 -3.40
CA PHE A 55 -0.98 -0.07 -4.09
C PHE A 55 -1.03 -1.02 -5.30
N PHE A 56 -1.89 -2.06 -5.26
CA PHE A 56 -2.13 -2.92 -6.43
C PHE A 56 -2.85 -2.19 -7.56
N LEU A 57 -3.71 -1.22 -7.25
CA LEU A 57 -4.34 -0.36 -8.25
C LEU A 57 -3.36 0.68 -8.84
N GLY A 58 -2.27 0.96 -8.11
CA GLY A 58 -1.18 1.79 -8.58
C GLY A 58 -0.47 2.52 -7.44
N LEU A 59 0.70 3.08 -7.76
CA LEU A 59 1.47 3.84 -6.76
C LEU A 59 0.73 5.09 -6.28
N VAL A 60 0.08 5.83 -7.18
CA VAL A 60 -0.66 7.05 -6.83
C VAL A 60 -1.79 6.77 -5.83
N PRO A 61 -2.75 5.86 -6.09
CA PRO A 61 -3.78 5.55 -5.10
C PRO A 61 -3.20 4.97 -3.80
N GLY A 62 -2.16 4.15 -3.86
CA GLY A 62 -1.48 3.61 -2.66
C GLY A 62 -0.88 4.71 -1.77
N LEU A 63 -0.15 5.65 -2.38
CA LEU A 63 0.44 6.79 -1.68
C LEU A 63 -0.62 7.74 -1.13
N LEU A 64 -1.71 8.00 -1.87
CA LEU A 64 -2.85 8.77 -1.36
C LEU A 64 -3.50 8.07 -0.16
N GLY A 65 -3.66 6.74 -0.20
CA GLY A 65 -4.15 5.96 0.93
C GLY A 65 -3.27 6.10 2.17
N ILE A 66 -1.95 6.00 2.02
CA ILE A 66 -0.98 6.24 3.11
C ILE A 66 -1.09 7.66 3.63
N LEU A 67 -1.17 8.67 2.76
CA LEU A 67 -1.30 10.07 3.14
C LEU A 67 -2.56 10.28 3.99
N ILE A 68 -3.71 9.79 3.52
CA ILE A 68 -4.99 9.87 4.25
C ILE A 68 -4.84 9.18 5.61
N TYR A 69 -4.32 7.95 5.63
CA TYR A 69 -4.12 7.21 6.87
C TYR A 69 -3.25 7.98 7.88
N VAL A 70 -2.11 8.51 7.44
CA VAL A 70 -1.21 9.29 8.31
C VAL A 70 -1.89 10.56 8.83
N LEU A 71 -2.74 11.20 8.04
CA LEU A 71 -3.51 12.38 8.47
C LEU A 71 -4.60 12.04 9.49
N VAL A 72 -5.22 10.86 9.41
CA VAL A 72 -6.36 10.49 10.28
C VAL A 72 -6.00 9.54 11.42
N ARG A 73 -4.78 8.96 11.43
CA ARG A 73 -4.38 7.97 12.44
C ARG A 73 -4.11 8.54 13.84
N GLY A 74 -4.17 9.86 14.05
CA GLY A 74 -4.10 10.52 15.36
C GLY A 74 -3.61 11.97 15.22
N GLU A 75 -3.94 12.95 16.06
CA GLU A 75 -4.76 12.99 17.28
C GLU A 75 -6.14 13.57 16.97
N ARG A 76 -7.04 13.63 17.96
CA ARG A 76 -8.41 14.20 17.86
C ARG A 76 -8.50 15.24 16.74
N VAL A 77 -9.45 15.07 15.82
CA VAL A 77 -9.99 16.19 15.04
C VAL A 77 -10.11 17.33 16.04
N ALA A 78 -9.30 18.37 15.88
CA ALA A 78 -9.34 19.53 16.76
C ALA A 78 -10.81 19.88 16.88
N THR A 79 -11.38 19.70 18.07
CA THR A 79 -12.75 20.06 18.35
C THR A 79 -12.78 21.55 18.06
N ALA A 80 -13.26 21.92 16.87
CA ALA A 80 -13.65 23.27 16.58
C ALA A 80 -14.84 23.51 17.52
N SER A 81 -14.51 24.09 18.67
CA SER A 81 -15.43 24.68 19.65
C SER A 81 -16.27 25.74 18.99
#